data_AF-A0A6J1TDT6-F1
#
_entry.id   AF-A0A6J1TDT6-F1
#
_cell.length_a   1.000
_cell.length_b   1.000
_cell.length_c   1.000
_cell.angle_alpha   90.00
_cell.angle_beta   90.00
_cell.angle_gamma   90.00
#
_symmetry.space_group_name_H-M   'P 1'
#
loop_
_entity.id
_entity.type
_entity.pdbx_description
1 polymer ?
#
loop_
_entity_poly.entity_id
_entity_poly.type
_entity_poly.pdbx_seq_one_letter_code
_entity_poly.pdbx_strand_id
1 'polypeptide(L)'
;MARSQDLAQAMRTALEENGDLIELQAQIEEEMLEALTRLQSGSNEHNSQYSFSTKRCKPAMPPEIILANNLIRQYLEEVGLKRTSSVLCTESGLPQSAVPDTVLRTAFPSLHSSGAKPLLCSMIQDILFKSDAKPI
;
A
#
# COMPACT_ATOMS: atom_id res chain seq x y z
N MET A 1 44.54 16.97 -3.91
CA MET A 1 43.27 16.86 -3.16
C MET A 1 42.45 18.15 -3.23
N ALA A 2 42.98 19.33 -2.85
CA ALA A 2 42.22 20.61 -2.93
C ALA A 2 41.81 21.01 -4.35
N ARG A 3 42.77 21.05 -5.31
CA ARG A 3 42.52 21.51 -6.69
C ARG A 3 41.48 20.70 -7.48
N SER A 4 41.34 19.41 -7.21
CA SER A 4 40.35 18.54 -7.86
C SER A 4 38.94 18.75 -7.29
N GLN A 5 38.84 19.08 -6.00
CA GLN A 5 37.57 19.45 -5.37
C GLN A 5 37.14 20.85 -5.80
N ASP A 6 38.07 21.79 -5.92
CA ASP A 6 37.81 23.14 -6.42
C ASP A 6 37.33 23.11 -7.88
N LEU A 7 37.91 22.26 -8.72
CA LEU A 7 37.45 22.05 -10.10
C LEU A 7 36.04 21.45 -10.15
N ALA A 8 35.76 20.41 -9.35
CA ALA A 8 34.43 19.79 -9.30
C ALA A 8 33.37 20.76 -8.77
N GLN A 9 33.75 21.67 -7.87
CA GLN A 9 32.86 22.71 -7.37
C GLN A 9 32.60 23.79 -8.43
N ALA A 10 33.64 24.23 -9.14
CA ALA A 10 33.52 25.19 -10.23
C ALA A 10 32.66 24.66 -11.39
N MET A 11 32.78 23.36 -11.71
CA MET A 11 31.93 22.70 -12.70
C MET A 11 30.47 22.62 -12.25
N ARG A 12 30.22 22.32 -10.97
CA ARG A 12 28.86 22.32 -10.41
C ARG A 12 28.23 23.70 -10.49
N THR A 13 28.92 24.75 -10.03
CA THR A 13 28.38 26.11 -10.07
C THR A 13 28.15 26.60 -11.50
N ALA A 14 29.01 26.22 -12.47
CA ALA A 14 28.80 26.56 -13.88
C ALA A 14 27.59 25.82 -14.49
N LEU A 15 27.37 24.56 -14.12
CA LEU A 15 26.21 23.78 -14.57
C LEU A 15 24.90 24.23 -13.89
N GLU A 16 24.97 24.72 -12.65
CA GLU A 16 23.84 25.34 -11.94
C GLU A 16 23.45 26.68 -12.58
N GLU A 17 24.44 27.49 -12.98
CA GLU A 17 24.22 28.82 -13.57
C GLU A 17 23.66 28.76 -15.00
N ASN A 18 24.00 27.71 -15.76
CA ASN A 18 23.46 27.47 -17.11
C ASN A 18 22.08 26.79 -17.12
N GLY A 19 21.59 26.30 -15.97
CA GLY A 19 20.35 25.51 -15.87
C GLY A 19 20.47 24.04 -16.30
N ASP A 20 21.61 23.67 -16.89
CA ASP A 20 21.92 22.32 -17.38
C ASP A 20 21.92 21.26 -16.26
N LEU A 21 22.18 21.65 -15.01
CA LEU A 21 22.18 20.71 -13.89
C LEU A 21 20.77 20.17 -13.59
N ILE A 22 19.73 20.99 -13.80
CA ILE A 22 18.34 20.58 -13.61
C ILE A 22 17.93 19.61 -14.73
N GLU A 23 18.34 19.89 -15.96
CA GLU A 23 18.09 19.01 -17.11
C GLU A 23 18.80 17.66 -16.95
N LEU A 24 20.08 17.67 -16.54
CA LEU A 24 20.86 16.47 -16.31
C LEU A 24 20.29 15.66 -15.13
N GLN A 25 19.84 16.32 -14.06
CA GLN A 25 19.17 15.66 -12.95
C GLN A 25 17.85 15.02 -13.39
N ALA A 26 17.02 15.74 -14.15
CA ALA A 26 15.77 15.20 -14.68
C ALA A 26 16.02 13.99 -15.60
N GLN A 27 17.06 14.05 -16.43
CA GLN A 27 17.44 12.96 -17.32
C GLN A 27 17.95 11.73 -16.55
N ILE A 28 18.72 11.92 -15.47
CA ILE A 28 19.13 10.81 -14.59
C ILE A 28 17.91 10.20 -13.90
N GLU A 29 16.98 11.02 -13.42
CA GLU A 29 15.75 10.56 -12.77
C GLU A 29 14.88 9.76 -13.75
N GLU A 30 14.77 10.19 -15.01
CA GLU A 30 14.06 9.51 -16.09
C GLU A 30 14.69 8.14 -16.43
N GLU A 31 16.00 8.10 -16.68
CA GLU A 31 16.72 6.86 -16.99
C GLU A 31 16.68 5.86 -15.83
N MET A 32 16.77 6.34 -14.58
CA MET A 32 16.63 5.49 -13.39
C MET A 32 15.21 4.91 -13.30
N LEU A 33 14.19 5.73 -13.53
CA LEU A 33 12.80 5.28 -13.54
C LEU A 33 12.58 4.23 -14.63
N GLU A 34 13.14 4.44 -15.82
CA GLU A 34 13.01 3.53 -16.94
C GLU A 34 13.72 2.20 -16.67
N ALA A 35 14.94 2.24 -16.12
CA ALA A 35 15.67 1.04 -15.70
C ALA A 35 14.91 0.23 -14.64
N LEU A 36 14.33 0.91 -13.64
CA LEU A 36 13.52 0.26 -12.61
C LEU A 36 12.22 -0.31 -13.19
N THR A 37 11.58 0.39 -14.13
CA THR A 37 10.37 -0.08 -14.82
C THR A 37 10.66 -1.31 -15.68
N ARG A 38 11.76 -1.32 -16.43
CA ARG A 38 12.22 -2.48 -17.22
C ARG A 38 12.48 -3.70 -16.33
N LEU A 39 13.08 -3.51 -15.15
CA LEU A 39 13.28 -4.58 -14.17
C LEU A 39 11.96 -5.11 -13.58
N GLN A 40 10.95 -4.26 -13.41
CA GLN A 40 9.63 -4.65 -12.93
C GLN A 40 8.79 -5.35 -14.02
N SER A 41 8.89 -4.95 -15.29
CA SER A 41 8.21 -5.61 -16.40
C SER A 41 8.73 -7.02 -16.72
N GLY A 42 9.91 -7.40 -16.23
CA GLY A 42 10.43 -8.77 -16.31
C GLY A 42 9.81 -9.74 -15.30
N SER A 43 9.02 -9.27 -14.33
CA SER A 43 8.41 -10.10 -13.29
C SER A 43 6.93 -9.77 -13.13
N ASN A 44 6.11 -10.59 -13.78
CA ASN A 44 4.65 -10.71 -13.65
C ASN A 44 3.78 -9.61 -14.27
N GLU A 45 3.22 -9.98 -15.41
CA GLU A 45 1.96 -9.47 -15.94
C GLU A 45 0.84 -9.62 -14.90
N HIS A 46 0.46 -8.55 -14.19
CA HIS A 46 -0.94 -8.14 -14.07
C HIS A 46 -1.08 -6.86 -13.23
N ASN A 47 -1.94 -5.98 -13.73
CA ASN A 47 -2.53 -4.82 -13.05
C ASN A 47 -1.78 -3.47 -13.19
N SER A 48 -1.62 -3.02 -14.43
CA SER A 48 -1.39 -1.62 -14.75
C SER A 48 -2.70 -0.82 -14.67
N GLN A 49 -3.02 -0.25 -13.51
CA GLN A 49 -3.90 0.91 -13.46
C GLN A 49 -3.64 1.74 -12.21
N TYR A 50 -2.69 2.69 -12.23
CA TYR A 50 -2.68 3.93 -11.44
C TYR A 50 -1.55 4.82 -12.01
N SER A 51 -1.88 5.95 -12.64
CA SER A 51 -2.03 7.27 -12.00
C SER A 51 -0.73 7.75 -11.34
N PHE A 52 -0.10 8.71 -12.01
CA PHE A 52 1.01 9.55 -11.56
C PHE A 52 0.72 10.15 -10.18
N SER A 53 1.16 9.46 -9.14
CA SER A 53 1.24 9.97 -7.77
C SER A 53 2.30 9.15 -7.09
N THR A 54 3.28 9.85 -6.54
CA THR A 54 4.53 9.44 -5.86
C THR A 54 4.34 8.43 -4.72
N LYS A 55 3.70 7.29 -4.99
CA LYS A 55 3.58 6.17 -4.07
C LYS A 55 4.71 5.22 -4.43
N ARG A 56 5.78 5.28 -3.63
CA ARG A 56 6.81 4.22 -3.58
C ARG A 56 6.13 2.88 -3.81
N CYS A 57 6.53 2.14 -4.84
CA CYS A 57 5.96 0.84 -5.17
C CYS A 57 5.97 -0.03 -3.91
N LYS A 58 4.81 -0.13 -3.25
CA LYS A 58 4.67 -1.02 -2.10
C LYS A 58 4.77 -2.45 -2.64
N PRO A 59 5.52 -3.33 -1.97
CA PRO A 59 5.57 -4.73 -2.37
C PRO A 59 4.14 -5.29 -2.41
N ALA A 60 3.89 -6.20 -3.36
CA ALA A 60 2.60 -6.86 -3.48
C ALA A 60 2.24 -7.54 -2.16
N MET A 61 1.06 -7.20 -1.62
CA MET A 61 0.58 -7.79 -0.36
C MET A 61 0.05 -9.20 -0.62
N PRO A 62 0.38 -10.19 0.23
CA PRO A 62 -0.27 -11.51 0.19
C PRO A 62 -1.80 -11.40 0.33
N PRO A 63 -2.57 -12.31 -0.30
CA PRO A 63 -4.04 -12.30 -0.23
C PRO A 63 -4.59 -12.28 1.20
N GLU A 64 -3.93 -12.96 2.14
CA GLU A 64 -4.31 -13.04 3.54
C GLU A 64 -4.19 -11.67 4.24
N ILE A 65 -3.15 -10.90 3.89
CA ILE A 65 -2.95 -9.55 4.43
C ILE A 65 -3.97 -8.58 3.85
N ILE A 66 -4.30 -8.71 2.56
CA ILE A 66 -5.36 -7.93 1.92
C ILE A 66 -6.69 -8.21 2.62
N LEU A 67 -7.01 -9.48 2.87
CA LEU A 67 -8.23 -9.88 3.57
C LEU A 67 -8.28 -9.33 4.99
N ALA A 68 -7.20 -9.49 5.76
CA ALA A 68 -7.09 -8.96 7.13
C ALA A 68 -7.29 -7.44 7.17
N ASN A 69 -6.62 -6.70 6.29
CA ASN A 69 -6.76 -5.24 6.22
C ASN A 69 -8.19 -4.81 5.85
N ASN A 70 -8.89 -5.56 4.99
CA ASN A 70 -10.29 -5.30 4.68
C ASN A 70 -11.24 -5.60 5.85
N LEU A 71 -10.99 -6.66 6.63
CA LEU A 71 -11.75 -6.95 7.86
C LEU A 71 -11.56 -5.85 8.91
N ILE A 72 -10.33 -5.38 9.09
CA ILE A 72 -10.01 -4.26 9.99
C ILE A 72 -10.71 -2.99 9.50
N ARG A 73 -10.63 -2.71 8.21
CA ARG A 73 -11.30 -1.55 7.61
C ARG A 73 -12.81 -1.58 7.85
N GLN A 74 -13.47 -2.72 7.61
CA GLN A 74 -14.89 -2.90 7.87
C GLN A 74 -15.23 -2.58 9.35
N TYR A 75 -14.47 -3.13 10.29
CA TYR A 75 -14.64 -2.85 11.71
C TYR A 75 -14.52 -1.35 12.02
N LEU A 76 -13.49 -0.68 11.49
CA LEU A 76 -13.27 0.75 11.72
C LEU A 76 -14.43 1.58 11.15
N GLU A 77 -14.97 1.22 9.99
CA GLU A 77 -16.10 1.92 9.37
C GLU A 77 -17.40 1.73 10.16
N GLU A 78 -17.69 0.51 10.60
CA GLU A 78 -18.89 0.19 11.39
C GLU A 78 -18.87 0.83 12.81
N VAL A 79 -17.69 0.98 13.41
CA VAL A 79 -17.51 1.69 14.71
C VAL A 79 -17.46 3.21 14.53
N GLY A 80 -17.38 3.72 13.30
CA GLY A 80 -17.36 5.17 13.01
C GLY A 80 -15.96 5.81 13.07
N LEU A 81 -14.89 5.02 13.09
CA LEU A 81 -13.48 5.46 13.11
C LEU A 81 -12.97 5.85 11.71
N LYS A 82 -13.67 6.80 11.06
CA LYS A 82 -13.45 7.18 9.66
C LYS A 82 -12.02 7.66 9.35
N ARG A 83 -11.42 8.44 10.26
CA ARG A 83 -10.05 8.95 10.08
C ARG A 83 -9.03 7.82 10.10
N THR A 84 -9.17 6.88 11.02
CA THR A 84 -8.30 5.71 11.13
C THR A 84 -8.43 4.80 9.91
N SER A 85 -9.67 4.58 9.42
CA SER A 85 -9.91 3.83 8.18
C SER A 85 -9.21 4.48 6.97
N SER A 86 -9.30 5.81 6.86
CA SER A 86 -8.61 6.56 5.80
C SER A 86 -7.09 6.40 5.85
N VAL A 87 -6.50 6.55 7.04
CA VAL A 87 -5.05 6.34 7.24
C VAL A 87 -4.66 4.91 6.89
N LEU A 88 -5.41 3.91 7.35
CA LEU A 88 -5.18 2.50 7.01
C LEU A 88 -5.14 2.30 5.50
N CYS A 89 -6.07 2.86 4.73
CA CYS A 89 -6.07 2.74 3.27
C CYS A 89 -4.81 3.35 2.65
N THR A 90 -4.39 4.53 3.13
CA THR A 90 -3.19 5.21 2.62
C THR A 90 -1.90 4.45 2.98
N GLU A 91 -1.80 3.89 4.17
CA GLU A 91 -0.62 3.20 4.68
C GLU A 91 -0.50 1.76 4.18
N SER A 92 -1.61 1.04 4.03
CA SER A 92 -1.64 -0.31 3.45
C SER A 92 -1.58 -0.30 1.92
N GLY A 93 -1.96 0.80 1.27
CA GLY A 93 -2.13 0.82 -0.18
C GLY A 93 -3.41 0.12 -0.65
N LEU A 94 -4.36 -0.15 0.26
CA LEU A 94 -5.69 -0.61 -0.13
C LEU A 94 -6.43 0.44 -0.98
N PRO A 95 -7.28 0.01 -1.92
CA PRO A 95 -8.13 0.93 -2.68
C PRO A 95 -9.06 1.71 -1.74
N GLN A 96 -9.32 2.97 -2.05
CA GLN A 96 -10.27 3.79 -1.27
C GLN A 96 -11.72 3.30 -1.38
N SER A 97 -12.06 2.53 -2.41
CA SER A 97 -13.37 1.87 -2.49
C SER A 97 -13.40 0.72 -1.49
N ALA A 98 -14.43 0.68 -0.64
CA ALA A 98 -14.61 -0.40 0.32
C ALA A 98 -15.00 -1.68 -0.42
N VAL A 99 -14.44 -2.81 0.01
CA VAL A 99 -14.89 -4.12 -0.46
C VAL A 99 -16.33 -4.32 0.02
N PRO A 100 -17.27 -4.73 -0.85
CA PRO A 100 -18.64 -4.99 -0.44
C PRO A 100 -18.69 -6.02 0.69
N ASP A 101 -19.49 -5.74 1.73
CA ASP A 101 -19.67 -6.64 2.87
C ASP A 101 -20.10 -8.05 2.44
N THR A 102 -20.87 -8.16 1.35
CA THR A 102 -21.26 -9.44 0.74
C THR A 102 -20.05 -10.29 0.36
N VAL A 103 -19.01 -9.68 -0.21
CA VAL A 103 -17.77 -10.37 -0.62
C VAL A 103 -17.00 -10.86 0.60
N LEU A 104 -16.86 -10.02 1.63
CA LEU A 104 -16.20 -10.42 2.87
C LEU A 104 -16.95 -11.57 3.56
N ARG A 105 -18.28 -11.54 3.57
CA ARG A 105 -19.10 -12.62 4.12
C ARG A 105 -19.03 -13.92 3.29
N THR A 106 -18.85 -13.84 1.97
CA THR A 106 -18.64 -15.06 1.17
C THR A 106 -17.34 -15.79 1.51
N ALA A 107 -16.31 -15.07 1.93
CA ALA A 107 -15.07 -15.68 2.40
C ALA A 107 -15.23 -16.38 3.76
N PHE A 108 -16.27 -16.03 4.53
CA PHE A 108 -16.51 -16.51 5.88
C PHE A 108 -17.97 -16.99 6.07
N PRO A 109 -18.38 -18.06 5.37
CA PRO A 109 -19.76 -18.52 5.36
C PRO A 109 -20.25 -19.00 6.74
N SER A 110 -19.37 -19.49 7.61
CA SER A 110 -19.76 -19.94 8.96
C SER A 110 -20.14 -18.79 9.90
N LEU A 111 -19.71 -17.57 9.59
CA LEU A 111 -19.85 -16.38 10.43
C LEU A 111 -21.09 -15.59 10.00
N HIS A 112 -22.25 -16.24 10.12
CA HIS A 112 -23.55 -15.59 9.89
C HIS A 112 -23.92 -14.71 11.08
N SER A 113 -23.37 -13.50 11.15
CA SER A 113 -23.89 -12.49 12.07
C SER A 113 -24.93 -11.62 11.39
N SER A 114 -26.04 -11.41 12.10
CA SER A 114 -27.03 -10.38 11.78
C SER A 114 -26.32 -9.05 11.52
N GLY A 115 -26.66 -8.38 10.41
CA GLY A 115 -25.91 -7.31 9.75
C GLY A 115 -25.69 -6.01 10.54
N ALA A 116 -25.82 -6.04 11.86
CA ALA A 116 -25.58 -4.93 12.77
C ALA A 116 -24.22 -5.00 13.49
N LYS A 117 -23.41 -6.06 13.28
CA LYS A 117 -22.11 -6.22 13.95
C LYS A 117 -20.98 -6.47 12.96
N PRO A 118 -19.77 -5.94 13.25
CA PRO A 118 -18.60 -6.17 12.41
C PRO A 118 -18.28 -7.65 12.33
N LEU A 119 -17.93 -8.13 11.14
CA LEU A 119 -17.60 -9.54 10.92
C LEU A 119 -16.46 -10.00 11.83
N LEU A 120 -15.48 -9.11 12.08
CA LEU A 120 -14.38 -9.34 13.01
C LEU A 120 -14.87 -9.64 14.44
N CYS A 121 -15.92 -8.97 14.92
CA CYS A 121 -16.49 -9.25 16.23
C CYS A 121 -17.16 -10.63 16.28
N SER A 122 -17.76 -11.08 15.18
CA SER A 122 -18.35 -12.42 15.06
C SER A 122 -17.26 -13.50 15.06
N MET A 123 -16.13 -13.25 14.39
CA MET A 123 -14.97 -14.15 14.42
C MET A 123 -14.44 -14.36 15.82
N ILE A 124 -14.29 -13.27 16.57
CA ILE A 124 -13.82 -13.33 17.96
C ILE A 124 -14.81 -14.11 18.83
N GLN A 125 -16.12 -13.88 18.66
CA GLN A 125 -17.15 -14.62 19.39
C GLN A 125 -17.07 -16.12 19.12
N ASP A 126 -16.99 -16.54 17.86
CA ASP A 126 -16.84 -17.95 17.50
C ASP A 126 -15.59 -18.58 18.11
N ILE A 127 -14.46 -17.87 18.12
CA ILE A 127 -13.22 -18.36 18.75
C ILE A 127 -13.40 -18.51 20.26
N LEU A 128 -14.00 -17.53 20.93
CA LEU A 128 -14.25 -17.56 22.37
C LEU A 128 -15.20 -18.71 22.73
N PHE A 129 -16.34 -18.84 22.04
CA PHE A 129 -17.30 -19.93 22.27
C PHE A 129 -16.72 -21.31 21.99
N LYS A 130 -15.86 -21.44 20.98
CA LYS A 130 -15.17 -22.70 20.67
C LYS A 130 -14.08 -23.03 21.70
N SER A 131 -13.50 -22.03 22.37
CA SER A 131 -12.53 -22.24 23.45
C SER A 131 -13.20 -22.75 24.73
N ASP A 132 -14.44 -22.33 25.00
CA ASP A 132 -15.24 -22.83 26.13
C ASP A 132 -15.78 -24.26 25.90
N ALA A 133 -15.80 -24.71 24.63
CA ALA A 133 -16.33 -26.02 24.22
C ALA A 133 -15.32 -27.18 24.34
N LYS A 134 -14.21 -27.03 25.05
CA LYS A 134 -13.22 -28.11 25.23
C LYS A 134 -13.20 -28.68 26.65
N PRO A 135 -14.11 -29.61 26.99
CA PRO A 135 -13.82 -30.70 27.91
C PRO A 135 -13.55 -31.97 27.09
N ILE A 136 -12.40 -32.60 27.32
CA ILE A 136 -12.12 -34.06 27.39
C ILE A 136 -10.62 -34.17 27.66
#